data_AF-A0A0M8XTG3-F1
#
_entry.id   AF-A0A0M8XTG3-F1
#
_cell.length_a   1.000
_cell.length_b   1.000
_cell.length_c   1.000
_cell.angle_alpha   90.00
_cell.angle_beta   90.00
_cell.angle_gamma   90.00
#
_symmetry.space_group_name_H-M   'P 1'
#
loop_
_entity.id
_entity.type
_entity.pdbx_description
1 polymer ?
#
loop_
_entity_poly.entity_id
_entity_poly.type
_entity_poly.pdbx_seq_one_letter_code
_entity_poly.pdbx_strand_id
1 'polypeptide(L)'
;MSYSVGQVSAFAGVTVRTLHHYDKAGLLSPSDRSHAGYRLYSEADLVRLQQILFYRELGFPLDEIAAIFEDPLVSPLERLRARQRQLSEEIARLQRLAEVAERAMEVQKTGVSLTPQERFEVFGEITFDLSYATEAELKWAHSDGQREAMARAAAHTKEDWRQLMGEAAAWRVELLAAFDEGEPSNGERAMDLAEEHRLHISRWFTSCPADMHRRIADDFVADPRAFALVIPPSQQRPGLAAYTRKAVHANAARHTGDRTDSEEDQ
;
A
#
# COMPACT_ATOMS: atom_id res chain seq x y z
N MET A 1 54.47 1.54 0.72
CA MET A 1 54.59 1.97 2.14
C MET A 1 53.98 0.92 3.06
N SER A 2 54.25 0.95 4.37
CA SER A 2 53.67 0.03 5.37
C SER A 2 52.85 0.77 6.42
N TYR A 3 51.69 0.24 6.79
CA TYR A 3 50.73 0.86 7.69
C TYR A 3 50.56 0.04 8.97
N SER A 4 50.53 0.70 10.12
CA SER A 4 50.23 0.05 11.40
C SER A 4 48.76 -0.39 11.47
N VAL A 5 48.48 -1.42 12.29
CA VAL A 5 47.10 -1.90 12.50
C VAL A 5 46.12 -0.80 12.93
N GLY A 6 46.58 0.20 13.69
CA GLY A 6 45.75 1.32 14.11
C GLY A 6 45.39 2.26 12.95
N GLN A 7 46.34 2.54 12.07
CA GLN A 7 46.09 3.33 10.85
C GLN A 7 45.12 2.59 9.92
N VAL A 8 45.34 1.28 9.69
CA VAL A 8 44.45 0.47 8.85
C VAL A 8 43.04 0.41 9.42
N SER A 9 42.91 0.23 10.74
CA SER A 9 41.62 0.24 11.44
C SER A 9 40.86 1.56 11.22
N ALA A 10 41.57 2.70 11.31
CA ALA A 10 40.98 4.01 11.06
C ALA A 10 40.56 4.20 9.60
N PHE A 11 41.39 3.81 8.63
CA PHE A 11 41.10 3.98 7.21
C PHE A 11 39.95 3.10 6.72
N ALA A 12 39.93 1.85 7.18
CA ALA A 12 38.99 0.84 6.71
C ALA A 12 37.68 0.82 7.54
N GLY A 13 37.56 1.65 8.58
CA GLY A 13 36.37 1.69 9.43
C GLY A 13 36.09 0.40 10.19
N VAL A 14 37.09 -0.47 10.35
CA VAL A 14 36.97 -1.73 11.09
C VAL A 14 37.77 -1.70 12.37
N THR A 15 37.33 -2.42 13.39
CA THR A 15 38.07 -2.48 14.65
C THR A 15 39.40 -3.22 14.49
N VAL A 16 40.40 -2.86 15.30
CA VAL A 16 41.65 -3.64 15.44
C VAL A 16 41.35 -5.12 15.75
N ARG A 17 40.30 -5.39 16.54
CA ARG A 17 39.84 -6.76 16.84
C ARG A 17 39.42 -7.51 15.57
N THR A 18 38.73 -6.85 14.64
CA THR A 18 38.34 -7.43 13.35
C THR A 18 39.56 -7.77 12.51
N LEU A 19 40.56 -6.88 12.43
CA LEU A 19 41.81 -7.15 11.70
C LEU A 19 42.59 -8.33 12.32
N HIS A 20 42.66 -8.42 13.64
CA HIS A 20 43.24 -9.59 14.32
C HIS A 20 42.45 -10.88 14.07
N HIS A 21 41.13 -10.77 13.95
CA HIS A 21 40.28 -11.91 13.63
C HIS A 21 40.55 -12.41 12.20
N TYR A 22 40.68 -11.50 11.22
CA TYR A 22 41.03 -11.88 9.84
C TYR A 22 42.43 -12.49 9.73
N ASP A 23 43.40 -11.99 10.49
CA ASP A 23 44.74 -12.59 10.58
C ASP A 23 44.69 -14.00 11.18
N LYS A 24 43.95 -14.18 12.28
CA LYS A 24 43.76 -15.51 12.90
C LYS A 24 43.03 -16.49 11.97
N ALA A 25 42.10 -16.00 11.16
CA ALA A 25 41.35 -16.78 10.19
C ALA A 25 42.14 -17.05 8.89
N GLY A 26 43.36 -16.51 8.74
CA GLY A 26 44.16 -16.62 7.51
C GLY A 26 43.63 -15.79 6.33
N LEU A 27 42.57 -15.02 6.55
CA LEU A 27 41.90 -14.25 5.50
C LEU A 27 42.70 -13.02 5.08
N LEU A 28 43.32 -12.35 6.06
CA LEU A 28 44.21 -11.20 5.86
C LEU A 28 45.33 -11.23 6.90
N SER A 29 46.55 -11.57 6.49
CA SER A 29 47.73 -11.51 7.34
C SER A 29 48.60 -10.30 6.98
N PRO A 30 49.24 -9.66 7.97
CA PRO A 30 50.14 -8.55 7.72
C PRO A 30 51.37 -9.02 6.94
N SER A 31 51.75 -8.26 5.92
CA SER A 31 52.95 -8.53 5.12
C SER A 31 54.24 -8.48 5.95
N ASP A 32 54.27 -7.71 7.05
CA ASP A 32 55.48 -7.56 7.87
C ASP A 32 55.16 -7.27 9.35
N ARG A 33 56.20 -7.29 10.18
CA ARG A 33 56.16 -6.86 11.58
C ARG A 33 57.30 -5.90 11.87
N SER A 34 57.03 -4.87 12.67
CA SER A 34 58.07 -3.95 13.12
C SER A 34 59.09 -4.65 14.04
N HIS A 35 60.24 -4.02 14.28
CA HIS A 35 61.24 -4.52 15.24
C HIS A 35 60.69 -4.77 16.65
N ALA A 36 59.61 -4.07 17.04
CA ALA A 36 58.92 -4.27 18.33
C ALA A 36 57.78 -5.31 18.26
N GLY A 37 57.59 -5.99 17.13
CA GLY A 37 56.60 -7.06 16.92
C GLY A 37 55.21 -6.59 16.47
N TYR A 38 55.01 -5.29 16.23
CA TYR A 38 53.72 -4.75 15.78
C TYR A 38 53.41 -5.12 14.32
N ARG A 39 52.15 -5.41 14.01
CA ARG A 39 51.69 -5.75 12.65
C ARG A 39 51.81 -4.56 11.69
N LEU A 40 52.38 -4.80 10.52
CA LEU A 40 52.53 -3.84 9.43
C LEU A 40 51.88 -4.39 8.17
N TYR A 41 50.97 -3.61 7.60
CA TYR A 41 50.23 -3.96 6.39
C TYR A 41 50.77 -3.19 5.19
N SER A 42 51.02 -3.89 4.09
CA SER A 42 51.42 -3.28 2.82
C SER A 42 50.22 -2.68 2.08
N GLU A 43 50.48 -1.96 0.99
CA GLU A 43 49.41 -1.51 0.08
C GLU A 43 48.63 -2.69 -0.53
N ALA A 44 49.31 -3.81 -0.81
CA ALA A 44 48.65 -5.03 -1.30
C ALA A 44 47.69 -5.63 -0.26
N ASP A 45 48.07 -5.59 1.02
CA ASP A 45 47.19 -6.01 2.11
C ASP A 45 45.95 -5.13 2.20
N LEU A 46 46.08 -3.82 1.94
CA LEU A 46 44.94 -2.91 1.93
C LEU A 46 43.99 -3.18 0.75
N VAL A 47 44.52 -3.49 -0.43
CA VAL A 47 43.70 -3.91 -1.58
C VAL A 47 42.93 -5.19 -1.25
N ARG A 48 43.60 -6.17 -0.65
CA ARG A 48 42.94 -7.42 -0.20
C ARG A 48 41.88 -7.15 0.87
N LEU A 49 42.19 -6.30 1.85
CA LEU A 49 41.23 -5.87 2.88
C LEU A 49 40.00 -5.22 2.25
N GLN A 50 40.17 -4.33 1.28
CA GLN A 50 39.05 -3.68 0.59
C GLN A 50 38.13 -4.72 -0.08
N GLN A 51 38.71 -5.72 -0.75
CA GLN A 51 37.92 -6.79 -1.37
C GLN A 51 37.21 -7.67 -0.33
N ILE A 52 37.85 -7.99 0.81
CA ILE A 52 37.20 -8.71 1.91
C ILE A 52 35.99 -7.92 2.43
N LEU A 53 36.15 -6.61 2.64
CA LEU A 53 35.06 -5.77 3.13
C LEU A 53 33.90 -5.69 2.15
N PHE A 54 34.18 -5.63 0.84
CA PHE A 54 33.16 -5.67 -0.20
C PHE A 54 32.30 -6.96 -0.13
N TYR A 55 32.93 -8.14 -0.05
CA TYR A 55 32.16 -9.38 0.10
C TYR A 55 31.43 -9.48 1.45
N ARG A 56 32.01 -8.93 2.52
CA ARG A 56 31.33 -8.86 3.83
C ARG A 56 30.10 -7.98 3.78
N GLU A 57 30.14 -6.85 3.07
CA GLU A 57 29.00 -5.95 2.88
C GLU A 57 27.89 -6.63 2.09
N LEU A 58 28.23 -7.46 1.10
CA LEU A 58 27.28 -8.32 0.38
C LEU A 58 26.75 -9.49 1.23
N GLY A 59 27.25 -9.67 2.45
CA GLY A 59 26.80 -10.67 3.41
C GLY A 59 27.39 -12.07 3.21
N PHE A 60 28.54 -12.19 2.54
CA PHE A 60 29.25 -13.46 2.46
C PHE A 60 29.87 -13.84 3.83
N PRO A 61 29.82 -15.12 4.23
CA PRO A 61 30.53 -15.61 5.40
C PRO A 61 32.05 -15.71 5.11
N LEU A 62 32.88 -15.66 6.16
CA LEU A 62 34.34 -15.49 6.00
C LEU A 62 35.02 -16.66 5.29
N ASP A 63 34.52 -17.88 5.49
CA ASP A 63 34.96 -19.10 4.82
C ASP A 63 34.69 -19.06 3.31
N GLU A 64 33.53 -18.54 2.89
CA GLU A 64 33.25 -18.36 1.46
C GLU A 64 34.15 -17.29 0.83
N ILE A 65 34.47 -16.23 1.58
CA ILE A 65 35.39 -15.17 1.11
C ILE A 65 36.79 -15.75 0.95
N ALA A 66 37.26 -16.58 1.90
CA ALA A 66 38.54 -17.27 1.79
C ALA A 66 38.59 -18.15 0.52
N ALA A 67 37.54 -18.94 0.28
CA ALA A 67 37.45 -19.81 -0.90
C ALA A 67 37.51 -19.01 -2.23
N ILE A 68 36.89 -17.82 -2.29
CA ILE A 68 36.95 -16.94 -3.48
C ILE A 68 38.39 -16.47 -3.77
N PHE A 69 39.24 -16.32 -2.75
CA PHE A 69 40.62 -15.88 -2.92
C PHE A 69 41.62 -17.01 -3.13
N GLU A 70 41.33 -18.21 -2.62
CA GLU A 70 42.28 -19.33 -2.61
C GLU A 70 42.06 -20.33 -3.76
N ASP A 71 40.82 -20.52 -4.22
CA ASP A 71 40.48 -21.53 -5.22
C ASP A 71 40.34 -20.91 -6.63
N PRO A 72 41.27 -21.20 -7.57
CA PRO A 72 41.19 -20.70 -8.94
C PRO A 72 39.97 -21.22 -9.72
N LEU A 73 39.34 -22.30 -9.26
CA LEU A 73 38.14 -22.87 -9.87
C LEU A 73 36.87 -22.13 -9.43
N VAL A 74 36.93 -21.37 -8.34
CA VAL A 74 35.81 -20.56 -7.87
C VAL A 74 35.73 -19.29 -8.71
N SER A 75 34.68 -19.17 -9.51
CA SER A 75 34.41 -17.94 -10.27
C SER A 75 33.80 -16.87 -9.35
N PRO A 76 34.50 -15.75 -9.08
CA PRO A 76 33.96 -14.69 -8.22
C PRO A 76 32.65 -14.11 -8.78
N LEU A 77 32.55 -14.02 -10.11
CA LEU A 77 31.36 -13.52 -10.80
C LEU A 77 30.15 -14.44 -10.60
N GLU A 78 30.35 -15.75 -10.60
CA GLU A 78 29.25 -16.70 -10.36
C GLU A 78 28.75 -16.65 -8.91
N ARG A 79 29.67 -16.48 -7.95
CA ARG A 79 29.33 -16.29 -6.53
C ARG A 79 28.53 -15.01 -6.32
N LEU A 80 28.95 -13.91 -6.94
CA LEU A 80 28.21 -12.65 -6.92
C LEU A 80 26.81 -12.77 -7.54
N ARG A 81 26.69 -13.44 -8.70
CA ARG A 81 25.37 -13.68 -9.33
C ARG A 81 24.47 -14.55 -8.47
N ALA A 82 25.01 -15.60 -7.85
CA ALA A 82 24.24 -16.45 -6.92
C ALA A 82 23.75 -15.64 -5.72
N ARG A 83 24.62 -14.81 -5.14
CA ARG A 83 24.25 -13.94 -4.02
C ARG A 83 23.20 -12.90 -4.40
N GLN A 84 23.35 -12.28 -5.57
CA GLN A 84 22.36 -11.34 -6.10
C GLN A 84 20.97 -12.00 -6.19
N ARG A 85 20.88 -13.22 -6.75
CA ARG A 85 19.61 -13.96 -6.84
C ARG A 85 18.99 -14.21 -5.47
N GLN A 86 19.77 -14.68 -4.50
CA GLN A 86 19.31 -14.90 -3.13
C GLN A 86 18.76 -13.61 -2.49
N LEU A 87 19.47 -12.49 -2.67
CA LEU A 87 19.02 -11.19 -2.16
C LEU A 87 17.72 -10.75 -2.83
N SER A 88 17.57 -10.94 -4.15
CA SER A 88 16.33 -10.63 -4.86
C SER A 88 15.15 -11.48 -4.39
N GLU A 89 15.36 -12.78 -4.15
CA GLU A 89 14.33 -13.67 -3.59
C GLU A 89 13.90 -13.24 -2.18
N GLU A 90 14.87 -12.86 -1.34
CA GLU A 90 14.59 -12.38 0.01
C GLU A 90 13.85 -11.03 0.01
N ILE A 91 14.22 -10.10 -0.87
CA ILE A 91 13.50 -8.83 -1.05
C ILE A 91 12.05 -9.12 -1.45
N ALA A 92 11.83 -9.99 -2.43
CA ALA A 92 10.48 -10.35 -2.86
C ALA A 92 9.67 -11.00 -1.73
N ARG A 93 10.30 -11.81 -0.88
CA ARG A 93 9.67 -12.40 0.30
C ARG A 93 9.28 -11.34 1.33
N LEU A 94 10.20 -10.43 1.66
CA LEU A 94 9.97 -9.35 2.62
C LEU A 94 8.88 -8.38 2.14
N GLN A 95 8.86 -8.06 0.85
CA GLN A 95 7.80 -7.24 0.23
C GLN A 95 6.42 -7.91 0.39
N ARG A 96 6.30 -9.22 0.11
CA ARG A 96 5.06 -9.96 0.33
C ARG A 96 4.62 -9.95 1.79
N LEU A 97 5.55 -10.09 2.74
CA LEU A 97 5.23 -10.05 4.16
C LEU A 97 4.79 -8.66 4.62
N ALA A 98 5.41 -7.61 4.09
CA ALA A 98 4.99 -6.23 4.36
C ALA A 98 3.56 -5.97 3.87
N GLU A 99 3.22 -6.42 2.65
CA GLU A 99 1.87 -6.32 2.10
C GLU A 99 0.84 -7.08 2.94
N VAL A 100 1.18 -8.27 3.44
CA VAL A 100 0.29 -9.03 4.36
C VAL A 100 0.08 -8.28 5.67
N ALA A 101 1.14 -7.70 6.25
CA ALA A 101 1.04 -6.93 7.48
C ALA A 101 0.20 -5.66 7.31
N GLU A 102 0.37 -4.95 6.19
CA GLU A 102 -0.46 -3.79 5.83
C GLU A 102 -1.93 -4.18 5.75
N ARG A 103 -2.27 -5.23 4.99
CA ARG A 103 -3.65 -5.74 4.93
C ARG A 103 -4.21 -6.10 6.30
N ALA A 104 -3.40 -6.70 7.18
CA ALA A 104 -3.82 -7.06 8.53
C ALA A 104 -4.06 -5.85 9.44
N MET A 105 -3.22 -4.80 9.33
CA MET A 105 -3.43 -3.53 10.04
C MET A 105 -4.69 -2.82 9.56
N GLU A 106 -4.96 -2.82 8.26
CA GLU A 106 -6.16 -2.19 7.69
C GLU A 106 -7.45 -2.96 8.07
N VAL A 107 -7.39 -4.29 8.20
CA VAL A 107 -8.48 -5.11 8.78
C VAL A 107 -8.83 -4.67 10.20
N GLN A 108 -7.84 -4.26 11.00
CA GLN A 108 -8.07 -3.72 12.34
C GLN A 108 -8.53 -2.25 12.32
N LYS A 109 -8.03 -1.41 11.40
CA LYS A 109 -8.37 0.02 11.33
C LYS A 109 -9.76 0.31 10.77
N THR A 110 -10.28 -0.53 9.88
CA THR A 110 -11.61 -0.36 9.28
C THR A 110 -12.76 -0.30 10.32
N GLY A 111 -12.51 -0.57 11.60
CA GLY A 111 -13.47 -0.33 12.69
C GLY A 111 -14.67 -1.28 12.69
N VAL A 112 -14.85 -2.05 11.63
CA VAL A 112 -15.93 -3.01 11.46
C VAL A 112 -15.66 -4.24 12.33
N SER A 113 -16.45 -4.35 13.41
CA SER A 113 -16.45 -5.48 14.36
C SER A 113 -17.12 -6.73 13.76
N LEU A 114 -16.68 -7.16 12.58
CA LEU A 114 -17.10 -8.40 11.93
C LEU A 114 -15.94 -9.38 11.84
N THR A 115 -16.19 -10.65 12.17
CA THR A 115 -15.24 -11.74 11.95
C THR A 115 -14.94 -11.94 10.46
N PRO A 116 -13.83 -12.60 10.08
CA PRO A 116 -13.52 -12.85 8.67
C PRO A 116 -14.65 -13.55 7.90
N GLN A 117 -15.35 -14.49 8.53
CA GLN A 117 -16.49 -15.19 7.94
C GLN A 117 -17.66 -14.22 7.70
N GLU A 118 -18.00 -13.41 8.70
CA GLU A 118 -19.08 -12.43 8.59
C GLU A 118 -18.79 -11.35 7.55
N ARG A 119 -17.52 -10.95 7.39
CA ARG A 119 -17.12 -10.04 6.32
C ARG A 119 -17.39 -10.64 4.95
N PHE A 120 -17.07 -11.93 4.75
CA PHE A 120 -17.36 -12.60 3.49
C PHE A 120 -18.88 -12.72 3.23
N GLU A 121 -19.65 -13.08 4.26
CA GLU A 121 -21.12 -13.15 4.18
C GLU A 121 -21.78 -11.81 3.83
N VAL A 122 -21.28 -10.72 4.40
CA VAL A 122 -21.88 -9.38 4.27
C VAL A 122 -21.41 -8.66 3.01
N PHE A 123 -20.11 -8.71 2.71
CA PHE A 123 -19.51 -7.88 1.67
C PHE A 123 -19.35 -8.61 0.31
N GLY A 124 -19.26 -9.94 0.30
CA GLY A 124 -19.17 -10.73 -0.93
C GLY A 124 -18.01 -10.30 -1.84
N GLU A 125 -18.32 -9.96 -3.10
CA GLU A 125 -17.36 -9.44 -4.09
C GLU A 125 -16.96 -7.97 -3.88
N ILE A 126 -17.72 -7.23 -3.05
CA ILE A 126 -17.38 -5.85 -2.68
C ILE A 126 -16.29 -5.92 -1.63
N THR A 127 -15.07 -6.16 -2.07
CA THR A 127 -13.91 -5.94 -1.22
C THR A 127 -13.70 -4.44 -1.11
N PHE A 128 -13.71 -3.90 0.12
CA PHE A 128 -13.06 -2.63 0.37
C PHE A 128 -11.64 -2.75 -0.16
N ASP A 129 -11.34 -2.11 -1.30
CA ASP A 129 -9.97 -1.99 -1.74
C ASP A 129 -9.26 -1.14 -0.69
N LEU A 130 -8.47 -1.84 0.12
CA LEU A 130 -7.81 -1.26 1.28
C LEU A 130 -6.90 -0.10 0.86
N SER A 131 -6.34 -0.14 -0.35
CA SER A 131 -5.52 0.98 -0.87
C SER A 131 -6.35 2.25 -1.06
N TYR A 132 -7.58 2.13 -1.57
CA TYR A 132 -8.47 3.27 -1.74
C TYR A 132 -9.04 3.76 -0.41
N ALA A 133 -9.39 2.87 0.51
CA ALA A 133 -9.84 3.26 1.84
C ALA A 133 -8.77 4.06 2.60
N THR A 134 -7.51 3.62 2.57
CA THR A 134 -6.38 4.33 3.19
C THR A 134 -6.07 5.66 2.48
N GLU A 135 -6.09 5.71 1.15
CA GLU A 135 -5.89 6.96 0.40
C GLU A 135 -7.05 7.95 0.60
N ALA A 136 -8.29 7.47 0.66
CA ALA A 136 -9.46 8.29 0.95
C ALA A 136 -9.43 8.79 2.41
N GLU A 137 -9.01 7.95 3.36
CA GLU A 137 -8.73 8.38 4.73
C GLU A 137 -7.69 9.50 4.74
N LEU A 138 -6.57 9.38 4.02
CA LEU A 138 -5.56 10.45 3.95
C LEU A 138 -6.09 11.71 3.24
N LYS A 139 -6.81 11.55 2.12
CA LYS A 139 -7.41 12.65 1.33
C LYS A 139 -8.43 13.43 2.14
N TRP A 140 -9.18 12.76 3.02
CA TRP A 140 -10.30 13.34 3.76
C TRP A 140 -10.10 13.34 5.29
N ALA A 141 -8.88 13.06 5.77
CA ALA A 141 -8.52 12.92 7.20
C ALA A 141 -8.92 14.12 8.05
N HIS A 142 -8.93 15.30 7.42
CA HIS A 142 -9.23 16.57 8.07
C HIS A 142 -10.70 16.97 7.99
N SER A 143 -11.56 16.17 7.33
CA SER A 143 -12.99 16.48 7.21
C SER A 143 -13.79 15.89 8.37
N ASP A 144 -14.66 16.69 8.97
CA ASP A 144 -15.55 16.26 10.05
C ASP A 144 -16.48 15.12 9.61
N GLY A 145 -17.00 15.20 8.37
CA GLY A 145 -17.91 14.20 7.81
C GLY A 145 -17.26 12.82 7.64
N GLN A 146 -15.97 12.76 7.30
CA GLN A 146 -15.28 11.46 7.23
C GLN A 146 -15.17 10.85 8.63
N ARG A 147 -14.74 11.62 9.63
CA ARG A 147 -14.58 11.11 11.00
C ARG A 147 -15.90 10.59 11.56
N GLU A 148 -16.99 11.32 11.31
CA GLU A 148 -18.33 10.87 11.66
C GLU A 148 -18.70 9.57 10.92
N ALA A 149 -18.45 9.50 9.62
CA ALA A 149 -18.71 8.30 8.82
C ALA A 149 -17.96 7.08 9.35
N MET A 150 -16.68 7.21 9.70
CA MET A 150 -15.91 6.11 10.30
C MET A 150 -16.46 5.71 11.67
N ALA A 151 -16.79 6.69 12.52
CA ALA A 151 -17.33 6.41 13.85
C ALA A 151 -18.69 5.69 13.78
N ARG A 152 -19.57 6.10 12.85
CA ARG A 152 -20.87 5.45 12.63
C ARG A 152 -20.70 4.07 12.00
N ALA A 153 -19.80 3.91 11.02
CA ALA A 153 -19.48 2.61 10.43
C ALA A 153 -18.94 1.62 11.47
N ALA A 154 -18.07 2.07 12.38
CA ALA A 154 -17.53 1.25 13.46
C ALA A 154 -18.58 0.82 14.50
N ALA A 155 -19.66 1.59 14.64
CA ALA A 155 -20.76 1.29 15.55
C ALA A 155 -21.81 0.33 14.98
N HIS A 156 -21.79 0.06 13.66
CA HIS A 156 -22.77 -0.82 13.02
C HIS A 156 -22.62 -2.27 13.47
N THR A 157 -23.74 -2.91 13.77
CA THR A 157 -23.82 -4.34 14.04
C THR A 157 -23.79 -5.16 12.75
N LYS A 158 -23.68 -6.49 12.87
CA LYS A 158 -23.81 -7.40 11.72
C LYS A 158 -25.13 -7.21 10.96
N GLU A 159 -26.25 -7.03 11.66
CA GLU A 159 -27.54 -6.85 11.00
C GLU A 159 -27.65 -5.49 10.32
N ASP A 160 -27.08 -4.43 10.93
CA ASP A 160 -26.97 -3.11 10.29
C ASP A 160 -26.20 -3.20 8.98
N TRP A 161 -25.05 -3.87 8.98
CA TRP A 161 -24.28 -4.12 7.77
C TRP A 161 -25.05 -4.96 6.74
N ARG A 162 -25.80 -5.98 7.18
CA ARG A 162 -26.63 -6.82 6.30
C ARG A 162 -27.73 -5.99 5.64
N GLN A 163 -28.39 -5.13 6.41
CA GLN A 163 -29.42 -4.23 5.89
C GLN A 163 -28.85 -3.20 4.92
N LEU A 164 -27.74 -2.55 5.30
CA LEU A 164 -27.03 -1.58 4.46
C LEU A 164 -26.67 -2.21 3.11
N MET A 165 -26.02 -3.37 3.13
CA MET A 165 -25.58 -4.04 1.90
C MET A 165 -26.76 -4.56 1.07
N GLY A 166 -27.85 -4.96 1.71
CA GLY A 166 -29.10 -5.36 1.04
C GLY A 166 -29.76 -4.19 0.32
N GLU A 167 -29.88 -3.03 0.98
CA GLU A 167 -30.38 -1.78 0.37
C GLU A 167 -29.50 -1.36 -0.82
N ALA A 168 -28.18 -1.38 -0.65
CA ALA A 168 -27.23 -1.08 -1.73
C ALA A 168 -27.34 -2.08 -2.88
N ALA A 169 -27.59 -3.37 -2.61
CA ALA A 169 -27.76 -4.38 -3.64
C ALA A 169 -29.05 -4.17 -4.46
N ALA A 170 -30.16 -3.82 -3.81
CA ALA A 170 -31.41 -3.51 -4.50
C ALA A 170 -31.25 -2.26 -5.40
N TRP A 171 -30.65 -1.20 -4.86
CA TRP A 171 -30.34 0.01 -5.62
C TRP A 171 -29.43 -0.27 -6.83
N ARG A 172 -28.41 -1.13 -6.66
CA ARG A 172 -27.53 -1.54 -7.76
C ARG A 172 -28.28 -2.18 -8.93
N VAL A 173 -29.21 -3.08 -8.62
CA VAL A 173 -30.01 -3.76 -9.64
C VAL A 173 -30.79 -2.74 -10.48
N GLU A 174 -31.44 -1.78 -9.83
CA GLU A 174 -32.20 -0.74 -10.53
C GLU A 174 -31.33 0.22 -11.32
N LEU A 175 -30.16 0.61 -10.77
CA LEU A 175 -29.20 1.44 -11.51
C LEU A 175 -28.68 0.76 -12.77
N LEU A 176 -28.34 -0.52 -12.68
CA LEU A 176 -27.88 -1.30 -13.83
C LEU A 176 -29.00 -1.45 -14.86
N ALA A 177 -30.24 -1.72 -14.43
CA ALA A 177 -31.38 -1.81 -15.32
C ALA A 177 -31.63 -0.48 -16.06
N ALA A 178 -31.67 0.65 -15.35
CA ALA A 178 -31.84 1.97 -15.96
C ALA A 178 -30.74 2.27 -16.99
N PHE A 179 -29.49 1.91 -16.69
CA PHE A 179 -28.38 2.09 -17.63
C PHE A 179 -28.49 1.19 -18.86
N ASP A 180 -28.78 -0.10 -18.66
CA ASP A 180 -28.87 -1.08 -19.74
C ASP A 180 -30.09 -0.82 -20.67
N GLU A 181 -31.17 -0.23 -20.14
CA GLU A 181 -32.34 0.22 -20.90
C GLU A 181 -32.10 1.55 -21.65
N GLY A 182 -30.97 2.22 -21.41
CA GLY A 182 -30.62 3.48 -22.07
C GLY A 182 -31.39 4.69 -21.55
N GLU A 183 -31.85 4.65 -20.31
CA GLU A 183 -32.51 5.79 -19.67
C GLU A 183 -31.60 7.02 -19.70
N PRO A 184 -32.12 8.24 -19.93
CA PRO A 184 -31.30 9.45 -19.85
C PRO A 184 -30.76 9.66 -18.44
N SER A 185 -29.47 9.98 -18.31
CA SER A 185 -28.84 10.22 -17.00
C SER A 185 -29.45 11.42 -16.24
N ASN A 186 -30.17 12.30 -16.92
CA ASN A 186 -30.91 13.42 -16.35
C ASN A 186 -32.43 13.20 -16.35
N GLY A 187 -32.90 11.98 -16.65
CA GLY A 187 -34.29 11.59 -16.52
C GLY A 187 -34.69 11.39 -15.06
N GLU A 188 -35.99 11.38 -14.80
CA GLU A 188 -36.57 11.27 -13.45
C GLU A 188 -36.06 10.03 -12.71
N ARG A 189 -36.15 8.85 -13.33
CA ARG A 189 -35.67 7.58 -12.76
C ARG A 189 -34.18 7.62 -12.36
N ALA A 190 -33.33 8.21 -13.20
CA ALA A 190 -31.89 8.31 -12.91
C ALA A 190 -31.61 9.27 -11.74
N MET A 191 -32.33 10.39 -11.67
CA MET A 191 -32.21 11.36 -10.59
C MET A 191 -32.77 10.83 -9.27
N ASP A 192 -33.83 10.02 -9.31
CA ASP A 192 -34.39 9.37 -8.12
C ASP A 192 -33.43 8.32 -7.55
N LEU A 193 -32.82 7.49 -8.41
CA LEU A 193 -31.74 6.59 -8.00
C LEU A 193 -30.53 7.34 -7.42
N ALA A 194 -30.20 8.52 -7.95
CA ALA A 194 -29.17 9.36 -7.36
C ALA A 194 -29.60 9.88 -5.98
N GLU A 195 -30.85 10.27 -5.79
CA GLU A 195 -31.36 10.72 -4.50
C GLU A 195 -31.39 9.59 -3.47
N GLU A 196 -31.85 8.40 -3.86
CA GLU A 196 -31.80 7.19 -3.02
C GLU A 196 -30.38 6.90 -2.55
N HIS A 197 -29.39 6.98 -3.45
CA HIS A 197 -27.99 6.79 -3.11
C HIS A 197 -27.49 7.85 -2.10
N ARG A 198 -27.88 9.13 -2.29
CA ARG A 198 -27.53 10.22 -1.37
C ARG A 198 -28.12 10.01 0.03
N LEU A 199 -29.39 9.59 0.09
CA LEU A 199 -30.09 9.31 1.33
C LEU A 199 -29.54 8.07 2.02
N HIS A 200 -29.13 7.04 1.26
CA HIS A 200 -28.46 5.86 1.80
C HIS A 200 -27.13 6.22 2.47
N ILE A 201 -26.29 7.05 1.84
CA ILE A 201 -25.06 7.57 2.47
C ILE A 201 -25.38 8.36 3.74
N SER A 202 -26.37 9.26 3.67
CA SER A 202 -26.82 10.08 4.81
C SER A 202 -27.25 9.22 6.00
N ARG A 203 -28.03 8.17 5.71
CA ARG A 203 -28.59 7.27 6.70
C ARG A 203 -27.52 6.43 7.38
N TRP A 204 -26.54 5.91 6.66
CA TRP A 204 -25.62 4.91 7.20
C TRP A 204 -24.26 5.47 7.62
N PHE A 205 -23.80 6.59 7.06
CA PHE A 205 -22.44 7.07 7.25
C PHE A 205 -22.40 8.49 7.82
N THR A 206 -22.81 9.50 7.08
CA THR A 206 -22.71 10.91 7.51
C THR A 206 -23.66 11.76 6.68
N SER A 207 -24.09 12.90 7.21
CA SER A 207 -24.92 13.86 6.46
C SER A 207 -24.30 14.14 5.09
N CYS A 208 -25.04 13.83 4.02
CA CYS A 208 -24.57 13.94 2.65
C CYS A 208 -25.36 15.02 1.90
N PRO A 209 -25.00 16.32 2.06
CA PRO A 209 -25.58 17.38 1.25
C PRO A 209 -25.24 17.21 -0.24
N ALA A 210 -26.01 17.85 -1.12
CA ALA A 210 -25.89 17.66 -2.56
C ALA A 210 -24.50 18.00 -3.13
N ASP A 211 -23.78 18.95 -2.53
CA ASP A 211 -22.40 19.29 -2.90
C ASP A 211 -21.40 18.17 -2.52
N MET A 212 -21.58 17.54 -1.36
CA MET A 212 -20.79 16.38 -0.95
C MET A 212 -21.04 15.20 -1.87
N HIS A 213 -22.29 14.94 -2.21
CA HIS A 213 -22.66 13.85 -3.11
C HIS A 213 -22.04 14.02 -4.50
N ARG A 214 -22.02 15.25 -5.04
CA ARG A 214 -21.32 15.57 -6.29
C ARG A 214 -19.82 15.25 -6.22
N ARG A 215 -19.14 15.62 -5.13
CA ARG A 215 -17.70 15.32 -4.95
C ARG A 215 -17.43 13.81 -4.92
N ILE A 216 -18.28 13.05 -4.21
CA ILE A 216 -18.20 11.58 -4.19
C ILE A 216 -18.38 11.02 -5.61
N ALA A 217 -19.35 11.53 -6.37
CA ALA A 217 -19.63 11.07 -7.71
C ALA A 217 -18.57 11.49 -8.75
N ASP A 218 -17.86 12.59 -8.52
CA ASP A 218 -16.71 12.99 -9.32
C ASP A 218 -15.55 11.98 -9.17
N ASP A 219 -15.34 11.47 -7.96
CA ASP A 219 -14.30 10.46 -7.67
C ASP A 219 -14.58 9.13 -8.40
N PHE A 220 -15.85 8.76 -8.67
CA PHE A 220 -16.19 7.54 -9.41
C PHE A 220 -15.60 7.48 -10.83
N VAL A 221 -15.40 8.64 -11.47
CA VAL A 221 -14.79 8.73 -12.80
C VAL A 221 -13.28 8.93 -12.71
N ALA A 222 -12.81 9.57 -11.65
CA ALA A 222 -11.39 9.85 -11.45
C ALA A 222 -10.58 8.62 -10.99
N ASP A 223 -11.19 7.74 -10.19
CA ASP A 223 -10.56 6.53 -9.66
C ASP A 223 -11.50 5.32 -9.79
N PRO A 224 -11.15 4.31 -10.63
CA PRO A 224 -11.93 3.08 -10.75
C PRO A 224 -12.18 2.35 -9.42
N ARG A 225 -11.26 2.50 -8.44
CA ARG A 225 -11.42 1.91 -7.10
C ARG A 225 -12.56 2.57 -6.32
N ALA A 226 -12.80 3.87 -6.53
CA ALA A 226 -13.90 4.60 -5.91
C ALA A 226 -15.26 4.03 -6.36
N PHE A 227 -15.41 3.78 -7.65
CA PHE A 227 -16.65 3.22 -8.19
C PHE A 227 -16.84 1.74 -7.83
N ALA A 228 -15.74 1.00 -7.64
CA ALA A 228 -15.78 -0.40 -7.20
C ALA A 228 -16.40 -0.61 -5.81
N LEU A 229 -16.39 0.41 -4.94
CA LEU A 229 -17.08 0.38 -3.65
C LEU A 229 -18.61 0.38 -3.78
N VAL A 230 -19.11 0.92 -4.89
CA VAL A 230 -20.53 1.08 -5.15
C VAL A 230 -21.04 -0.04 -6.04
N ILE A 231 -20.32 -0.32 -7.15
CA ILE A 231 -20.62 -1.36 -8.14
C ILE A 231 -19.44 -2.36 -8.24
N PRO A 232 -19.64 -3.65 -7.92
CA PRO A 232 -18.60 -4.67 -8.05
C PRO A 232 -17.98 -4.70 -9.46
N PRO A 233 -16.67 -4.95 -9.62
CA PRO A 233 -16.02 -4.99 -10.92
C PRO A 233 -16.69 -5.92 -11.94
N SER A 234 -17.25 -7.05 -11.48
CA SER A 234 -17.99 -8.01 -12.30
C SER A 234 -19.29 -7.45 -12.93
N GLN A 235 -19.86 -6.40 -12.33
CA GLN A 235 -21.12 -5.79 -12.73
C GLN A 235 -20.93 -4.45 -13.46
N GLN A 236 -19.71 -3.92 -13.51
CA GLN A 236 -19.46 -2.65 -14.19
C GLN A 236 -19.71 -2.75 -15.70
N ARG A 237 -20.09 -1.61 -16.30
CA ARG A 237 -20.26 -1.44 -17.75
C ARG A 237 -19.43 -0.25 -18.22
N PRO A 238 -18.91 -0.27 -19.46
CA PRO A 238 -18.30 0.92 -20.05
C PRO A 238 -19.27 2.11 -19.99
N GLY A 239 -18.83 3.22 -19.39
CA GLY A 239 -19.63 4.45 -19.28
C GLY A 239 -20.57 4.53 -18.07
N LEU A 240 -20.76 3.46 -17.29
CA LEU A 240 -21.67 3.45 -16.14
C LEU A 240 -21.26 4.47 -15.06
N ALA A 241 -19.98 4.55 -14.71
CA ALA A 241 -19.49 5.53 -13.74
C ALA A 241 -19.79 6.98 -14.18
N ALA A 242 -19.60 7.28 -15.47
CA ALA A 242 -19.91 8.60 -16.04
C ALA A 242 -21.42 8.88 -16.07
N TYR A 243 -22.24 7.86 -16.32
CA TYR A 243 -23.70 7.93 -16.24
C TYR A 243 -24.16 8.26 -14.82
N THR A 244 -23.71 7.49 -13.82
CA THR A 244 -24.03 7.72 -12.40
C THR A 244 -23.60 9.11 -11.95
N ARG A 245 -22.39 9.56 -12.33
CA ARG A 245 -21.93 10.92 -12.06
C ARG A 245 -22.90 11.97 -12.61
N LYS A 246 -23.30 11.85 -13.87
CA LYS A 246 -24.24 12.81 -14.49
C LYS A 246 -25.59 12.83 -13.77
N ALA A 247 -26.10 11.68 -13.37
CA ALA A 247 -27.35 11.57 -12.60
C ALA A 247 -27.26 12.27 -11.24
N VAL A 248 -26.16 12.09 -10.52
CA VAL A 248 -25.90 12.80 -9.26
C VAL A 248 -25.86 14.32 -9.45
N HIS A 249 -25.15 14.80 -10.48
CA HIS A 249 -25.09 16.23 -10.77
C HIS A 249 -26.45 16.80 -11.20
N ALA A 250 -27.25 16.05 -11.96
CA ALA A 250 -28.60 16.46 -12.35
C ALA A 250 -29.56 16.51 -11.13
N ASN A 251 -29.53 15.51 -10.26
CA ASN A 251 -30.31 15.50 -9.02
C ASN A 251 -29.93 16.66 -8.09
N ALA A 252 -28.64 16.97 -7.97
CA ALA A 252 -28.20 18.13 -7.20
C ALA A 252 -28.77 19.45 -7.76
N ALA A 253 -28.85 19.58 -9.09
CA ALA A 253 -29.44 20.75 -9.73
C ALA A 253 -30.97 20.84 -9.52
N ARG A 254 -31.67 19.69 -9.51
CA ARG A 254 -33.11 19.60 -9.20
C ARG A 254 -33.42 20.22 -7.83
N HIS A 255 -32.65 19.87 -6.81
CA HIS A 255 -32.82 20.41 -5.45
C HIS A 255 -32.44 21.89 -5.30
N THR A 256 -31.62 22.44 -6.19
CA THR A 256 -31.30 23.89 -6.17
C THR A 256 -32.37 24.73 -6.85
N GLY A 257 -33.07 24.21 -7.87
CA GLY A 257 -34.17 24.91 -8.54
C GLY A 257 -35.44 24.98 -7.69
N ASP A 258 -35.72 23.94 -6.90
CA ASP A 258 -36.88 23.90 -5.99
C ASP A 258 -36.77 24.91 -4.83
N ARG A 259 -35.54 25.29 -4.46
CA ARG A 259 -35.29 26.31 -3.43
C ARG A 259 -35.54 27.74 -3.90
N THR A 260 -35.36 28.03 -5.19
CA THR A 260 -35.57 29.37 -5.73
C THR A 260 -37.05 29.71 -5.92
N ASP A 261 -37.91 28.73 -6.19
CA ASP A 261 -39.36 28.96 -6.34
C ASP A 261 -40.08 29.09 -4.99
N SER A 262 -39.46 28.67 -3.88
CA SER A 262 -40.02 28.80 -2.53
C SER A 262 -39.72 30.14 -1.81
N GLU A 263 -38.86 30.99 -2.37
CA GLU A 263 -38.50 32.31 -1.79
C GLU A 263 -39.25 33.50 -2.42
N GLU A 264 -40.06 33.29 -3.48
CA GLU A 264 -40.84 34.38 -4.14
C GLU A 264 -42.27 34.56 -3.60
N ASP A 265 -42.72 33.74 -2.63
CA ASP A 265 -44.09 33.75 -2.10
C ASP A 265 -44.20 34.16 -0.60
N GLN A 266 -43.29 35.03 -0.12
CA GLN A 266 -43.41 35.70 1.20
C GLN A 266 -43.33 37.23 1.14
#